data_AF-A0A7S1NHA9-F1
#
_entry.id   AF-A0A7S1NHA9-F1
#
_cell.length_a   1.000
_cell.length_b   1.000
_cell.length_c   1.000
_cell.angle_alpha   90.00
_cell.angle_beta   90.00
_cell.angle_gamma   90.00
#
_symmetry.space_group_name_H-M   'P 1'
#
loop_
_entity.id
_entity.type
_entity.pdbx_description
1 polymer ?
#
loop_
_entity_poly.entity_id
_entity_poly.type
_entity_poly.pdbx_seq_one_letter_code
_entity_poly.pdbx_strand_id
1 'polypeptide(L)'
;SDPFIIVALHNRESDTWVELGRTETIEDNADPVFQKSFAIPFHFAEVQVMRCSVYDDDSTPKQKRRSKLRSVKDKMAEHDFIGSTEVEIGAVVGAKGQTISMNPIGAKGNEKKRGTITIS
;
A
#
# COMPACT_ATOMS: atom_id res chain seq x y z
N SER A 1 1.47 5.72 -14.96
CA SER A 1 1.03 4.79 -13.92
C SER A 1 -0.06 5.43 -13.12
N ASP A 2 -1.04 4.63 -12.72
CA ASP A 2 -2.18 4.99 -11.92
C ASP A 2 -2.04 4.32 -10.54
N PRO A 3 -1.12 4.79 -9.68
CA PRO A 3 -0.77 4.10 -8.44
C PRO A 3 -1.87 4.20 -7.37
N PHE A 4 -2.00 3.12 -6.59
CA PHE A 4 -2.72 3.10 -5.32
C PHE A 4 -2.01 2.20 -4.29
N ILE A 5 -2.30 2.41 -3.01
CA ILE A 5 -1.69 1.69 -1.90
C ILE A 5 -2.74 0.92 -1.11
N ILE A 6 -2.47 -0.34 -0.81
CA ILE A 6 -3.20 -1.14 0.17
C ILE A 6 -2.41 -1.17 1.47
N VAL A 7 -3.07 -0.82 2.56
CA VAL A 7 -2.51 -0.86 3.92
C VAL A 7 -3.08 -2.05 4.66
N ALA A 8 -2.22 -2.87 5.27
CA ALA A 8 -2.61 -4.01 6.08
C ALA A 8 -1.83 -4.06 7.40
N LEU A 9 -2.45 -4.60 8.46
CA LEU A 9 -1.79 -4.90 9.73
C LEU A 9 -1.50 -6.38 9.85
N HIS A 10 -0.35 -6.71 10.42
CA HIS A 10 -0.04 -8.08 10.79
C HIS A 10 -0.79 -8.44 12.07
N ASN A 11 -1.69 -9.40 11.98
CA ASN A 11 -2.27 -10.06 13.13
C ASN A 11 -1.34 -11.18 13.58
N ARG A 12 -0.70 -10.98 14.73
CA ARG A 12 0.27 -11.92 15.31
C ARG A 12 -0.34 -13.22 15.82
N GLU A 13 -1.60 -13.20 16.24
CA GLU A 13 -2.26 -14.38 16.78
C GLU A 13 -2.57 -15.39 15.67
N SER A 14 -2.99 -14.89 14.51
CA SER A 14 -3.35 -15.72 13.35
C SER A 14 -2.25 -15.82 12.29
N ASP A 15 -1.14 -15.11 12.46
CA ASP A 15 -0.09 -14.92 11.45
C ASP A 15 -0.65 -14.54 10.07
N THR A 16 -1.61 -13.60 10.05
CA THR A 16 -2.27 -13.15 8.83
C THR A 16 -2.21 -11.63 8.68
N TRP A 17 -2.36 -11.17 7.44
CA TRP A 17 -2.46 -9.74 7.13
C TRP A 17 -3.92 -9.33 7.04
N VAL A 18 -4.33 -8.38 7.87
CA VAL A 18 -5.67 -7.80 7.86
C VAL A 18 -5.64 -6.49 7.09
N GLU A 19 -6.30 -6.45 5.94
CA GLU A 19 -6.43 -5.23 5.13
C GLU A 19 -7.19 -4.16 5.93
N LEU A 20 -6.55 -3.01 6.19
CA LEU A 20 -7.19 -1.83 6.77
C LEU A 20 -7.97 -1.05 5.72
N GLY A 21 -7.45 -1.04 4.49
CA GLY A 21 -8.10 -0.49 3.33
C GLY A 21 -7.11 -0.05 2.27
N ARG A 22 -7.63 0.72 1.32
CA ARG A 22 -6.90 1.18 0.13
C ARG A 22 -6.99 2.68 -0.01
N THR A 23 -5.94 3.32 -0.50
CA THR A 23 -5.97 4.72 -0.93
C THR A 23 -6.81 4.88 -2.20
N GLU A 24 -7.03 6.12 -2.59
CA GLU A 24 -7.46 6.46 -3.95
C GLU A 24 -6.40 6.04 -4.99
N THR A 25 -6.88 5.80 -6.20
CA THR A 25 -6.04 5.66 -7.39
C THR A 25 -5.82 7.05 -7.97
N ILE A 26 -4.56 7.44 -8.15
CA ILE A 26 -4.20 8.73 -8.74
C ILE A 26 -3.82 8.49 -10.21
N GLU A 27 -4.60 9.04 -11.14
CA GLU A 27 -4.37 8.81 -12.58
C GLU A 27 -3.14 9.57 -13.09
N ASP A 28 -2.34 8.89 -13.91
CA ASP A 28 -1.15 9.37 -14.61
C ASP A 28 -0.16 10.17 -13.74
N ASN A 29 0.16 9.62 -12.56
CA ASN A 29 1.06 10.27 -11.60
C ASN A 29 2.19 9.34 -11.14
N ALA A 30 3.44 9.79 -11.37
CA ALA A 30 4.65 9.08 -10.94
C ALA A 30 5.10 9.41 -9.51
N ASP A 31 4.57 10.49 -8.91
CA ASP A 31 4.81 10.92 -7.54
C ASP A 31 3.45 11.18 -6.84
N PRO A 32 2.67 10.12 -6.57
CA PRO A 32 1.34 10.23 -6.01
C PRO A 32 1.38 10.71 -4.55
N VAL A 33 0.61 11.76 -4.24
CA VAL A 33 0.32 12.18 -2.86
C VAL A 33 -1.11 11.79 -2.51
N PHE A 34 -1.26 10.81 -1.63
CA PHE A 34 -2.56 10.31 -1.21
C PHE A 34 -3.15 11.17 -0.09
N GLN A 35 -4.41 11.53 -0.21
CA GLN A 35 -5.16 12.29 0.81
C GLN A 35 -5.78 11.38 1.88
N LYS A 36 -6.03 10.11 1.55
CA LYS A 36 -6.66 9.19 2.48
C LYS A 36 -5.69 8.80 3.61
N SER A 37 -6.10 9.09 4.85
CA SER A 37 -5.40 8.66 6.06
C SER A 37 -6.04 7.41 6.67
N PHE A 38 -5.24 6.65 7.41
CA PHE A 38 -5.68 5.44 8.12
C PHE A 38 -5.49 5.66 9.62
N ALA A 39 -6.59 5.59 10.38
CA ALA A 39 -6.53 5.63 11.83
C ALA A 39 -6.18 4.24 12.36
N ILE A 40 -5.03 4.10 13.00
CA ILE A 40 -4.54 2.83 13.56
C ILE A 40 -4.35 2.98 15.07
N PRO A 41 -4.98 2.14 15.90
CA PRO A 41 -4.74 2.18 17.34
C PRO A 41 -3.30 1.76 17.63
N PHE A 42 -2.57 2.60 18.38
CA PHE A 42 -1.19 2.34 18.77
C PHE A 42 -1.12 1.75 20.18
N HIS A 43 -0.51 0.57 20.30
CA HIS A 43 -0.29 -0.14 21.56
C HIS A 43 1.20 -0.17 21.87
N PHE A 44 1.66 0.71 22.77
CA PHE A 44 3.10 0.88 23.07
C PHE A 44 3.80 -0.37 23.64
N ALA A 45 3.04 -1.31 24.23
CA ALA A 45 3.55 -2.56 24.77
C ALA A 45 3.67 -3.67 23.73
N GLU A 46 3.20 -3.43 22.50
CA GLU A 46 3.13 -4.42 21.43
C GLU A 46 3.84 -3.92 20.17
N VAL A 47 4.58 -4.81 19.51
CA VAL A 47 5.17 -4.49 18.21
C VAL A 47 4.10 -4.71 17.14
N GLN A 48 3.55 -3.63 16.63
CA GLN A 48 2.55 -3.65 15.56
C GLN A 48 3.24 -3.40 14.21
N VAL A 49 3.07 -4.32 13.26
CA VAL A 49 3.66 -4.21 11.92
C VAL A 49 2.57 -3.87 10.91
N MET A 50 2.83 -2.85 10.10
CA MET A 50 2.00 -2.43 8.98
C MET A 50 2.72 -2.75 7.68
N ARG A 51 1.97 -3.23 6.68
CA ARG A 51 2.46 -3.41 5.31
C ARG A 51 1.74 -2.44 4.38
N CYS A 52 2.52 -1.73 3.59
CA CYS A 52 2.04 -0.90 2.48
C CYS A 52 2.40 -1.59 1.17
N SER A 53 1.39 -2.00 0.42
CA SER A 53 1.55 -2.64 -0.89
C SER A 53 1.09 -1.68 -1.99
N VAL A 54 1.98 -1.35 -2.92
CA VAL A 54 1.75 -0.44 -4.04
C VAL A 54 1.38 -1.24 -5.28
N TYR A 55 0.31 -0.80 -5.94
CA TYR A 55 -0.21 -1.40 -7.15
C TYR A 55 -0.37 -0.32 -8.23
N ASP A 56 -0.25 -0.73 -9.49
CA ASP A 56 -0.59 0.08 -10.65
C ASP A 56 -1.96 -0.35 -11.19
N ASP A 57 -2.90 0.59 -11.32
CA ASP A 57 -4.15 0.33 -12.02
C ASP A 57 -3.96 0.50 -13.53
N ASP A 58 -3.36 -0.51 -14.17
CA ASP A 58 -3.12 -0.58 -15.61
C ASP A 58 -4.40 -0.78 -16.45
N SER A 59 -5.58 -0.60 -15.86
CA SER A 59 -6.83 -0.73 -16.61
C SER A 59 -6.94 0.38 -17.66
N THR A 60 -6.95 0.00 -18.94
CA THR A 60 -7.15 0.97 -20.02
C THR A 60 -8.46 1.74 -19.82
N PRO A 61 -8.62 2.98 -20.33
CA PRO A 61 -9.87 3.74 -20.22
C PRO A 61 -11.11 2.96 -20.71
N LYS A 62 -10.94 2.07 -21.69
CA LYS A 62 -11.99 1.15 -22.17
C LYS A 62 -12.31 0.05 -21.15
N GLN A 63 -11.31 -0.47 -20.44
CA GLN A 63 -11.47 -1.41 -19.32
C GLN A 63 -12.05 -0.72 -18.07
N LYS A 64 -11.63 0.50 -17.69
CA LYS A 64 -12.24 1.28 -16.59
C LYS A 64 -13.74 1.51 -16.79
N ARG A 65 -14.16 1.81 -18.02
CA ARG A 65 -15.59 1.96 -18.37
C ARG A 65 -16.38 0.65 -18.31
N ARG A 66 -15.74 -0.50 -18.61
CA ARG A 66 -16.34 -1.85 -18.49
C ARG A 66 -16.24 -2.44 -17.08
N SER A 67 -15.24 -2.06 -16.29
CA SER A 67 -15.00 -2.59 -14.94
C SER A 67 -16.01 -2.06 -13.93
N LYS A 68 -16.69 -0.94 -14.21
CA LYS A 68 -17.89 -0.51 -13.45
C LYS A 68 -19.00 -1.58 -13.43
N LEU A 69 -19.00 -2.51 -14.38
CA LEU A 69 -19.94 -3.63 -14.52
C LEU A 69 -19.36 -5.00 -14.10
N ARG A 70 -18.10 -5.08 -13.66
CA ARG A 70 -17.46 -6.35 -13.24
C ARG A 70 -17.33 -6.48 -11.73
N SER A 71 -17.39 -7.72 -11.25
CA SER A 71 -17.25 -8.11 -9.85
C SER A 71 -15.91 -7.64 -9.27
N VAL A 72 -15.92 -7.18 -8.01
CA VAL A 72 -14.74 -6.66 -7.30
C VAL A 72 -13.59 -7.69 -7.24
N LYS A 73 -13.93 -8.99 -7.26
CA LYS A 73 -12.97 -10.09 -7.20
C LYS A 73 -12.13 -10.25 -8.47
N ASP A 74 -12.71 -9.96 -9.64
CA ASP A 74 -12.00 -10.02 -10.92
C ASP A 74 -11.04 -8.82 -11.08
N LYS A 75 -11.36 -7.68 -10.46
CA LYS A 75 -10.51 -6.47 -10.48
C LYS A 75 -9.19 -6.66 -9.76
N MET A 76 -9.18 -7.40 -8.64
CA MET A 76 -7.97 -7.58 -7.83
C MET A 76 -6.87 -8.40 -8.53
N ALA A 77 -7.22 -9.25 -9.50
CA ALA A 77 -6.24 -10.03 -10.27
C ALA A 77 -5.65 -9.27 -11.47
N GLU A 78 -6.21 -8.10 -11.82
CA GLU A 78 -5.82 -7.31 -13.00
C GLU A 78 -4.83 -6.17 -12.66
N HIS A 79 -4.59 -5.86 -11.38
CA HIS A 79 -3.66 -4.79 -10.99
C HIS A 79 -2.22 -5.29 -10.92
N ASP A 80 -1.28 -4.53 -11.51
CA ASP A 80 0.14 -4.89 -11.48
C ASP A 80 0.73 -4.56 -10.10
N PHE A 81 1.47 -5.50 -9.53
CA PHE A 81 2.12 -5.29 -8.24
C PHE A 81 3.47 -4.60 -8.43
N ILE A 82 3.56 -3.35 -7.97
CA ILE A 82 4.79 -2.58 -8.04
C ILE A 82 5.75 -3.06 -6.95
N GLY A 83 5.31 -3.08 -5.70
CA GLY A 83 6.12 -3.52 -4.57
C GLY A 83 5.46 -3.29 -3.22
N SER A 84 6.05 -3.82 -2.15
CA SER A 84 5.55 -3.64 -0.79
C SER A 84 6.68 -3.28 0.18
N THR A 85 6.33 -2.54 1.23
CA THR A 85 7.21 -2.29 2.37
C THR A 85 6.48 -2.64 3.66
N GLU A 86 7.24 -3.09 4.65
CA GLU A 86 6.75 -3.44 5.97
C GLU A 86 7.46 -2.56 6.98
N VAL A 87 6.70 -2.00 7.92
CA VAL A 87 7.20 -1.06 8.91
C VAL A 87 6.52 -1.28 10.25
N GLU A 88 7.28 -1.17 11.33
CA GLU A 88 6.71 -1.14 12.67
C GLU A 88 6.07 0.21 12.93
N ILE A 89 4.83 0.24 13.43
CA ILE A 89 4.13 1.48 13.77
C ILE A 89 4.94 2.28 14.80
N GLY A 90 5.57 1.60 15.76
CA GLY A 90 6.45 2.23 16.74
C GLY A 90 7.64 2.96 16.09
N ALA A 91 8.16 2.46 14.98
CA ALA A 91 9.23 3.12 14.23
C ALA A 91 8.75 4.40 13.55
N VAL A 92 7.53 4.42 13.00
CA VAL A 92 6.92 5.62 12.41
C VAL A 92 6.69 6.68 13.50
N VAL A 93 6.07 6.30 14.61
CA VAL A 93 5.76 7.22 15.73
C VAL A 93 7.03 7.76 16.38
N GLY A 94 8.09 6.95 16.45
CA GLY A 94 9.39 7.34 16.99
C GLY A 94 10.31 8.09 16.03
N ALA A 95 9.97 8.14 14.73
CA ALA A 95 10.78 8.82 13.73
C ALA A 95 10.72 10.35 13.91
N LYS A 96 11.80 11.04 13.51
CA LYS A 96 11.85 12.50 13.54
C LYS A 96 10.78 13.05 12.59
N GLY A 97 9.85 13.85 13.13
CA GLY A 97 8.72 14.37 12.37
C GLY A 97 7.67 13.31 12.02
N GLN A 98 7.68 12.16 12.72
CA GLN A 98 6.74 11.04 12.53
C GLN A 98 6.69 10.53 11.09
N THR A 99 7.78 10.72 10.35
CA THR A 99 7.87 10.41 8.93
C THR A 99 8.97 9.39 8.68
N ILE A 100 8.67 8.36 7.87
CA ILE A 100 9.64 7.37 7.42
C ILE A 100 9.53 7.15 5.91
N SER A 101 10.68 7.01 5.25
CA SER A 101 10.76 6.71 3.83
C SER A 101 11.43 5.37 3.63
N MET A 102 10.79 4.49 2.85
CA MET A 102 11.25 3.12 2.62
C MET A 102 11.18 2.77 1.14
N ASN A 103 12.08 1.89 0.70
CA ASN A 103 12.06 1.40 -0.68
C ASN A 103 11.18 0.14 -0.74
N PRO A 104 10.14 0.10 -1.59
CA PRO A 104 9.32 -1.08 -1.75
C PRO A 104 10.10 -2.20 -2.41
N ILE A 105 9.86 -3.43 -1.94
CA ILE A 105 10.42 -4.66 -2.47
C ILE A 105 9.41 -5.26 -3.46
N GLY A 106 9.85 -5.55 -4.69
CA GLY A 106 8.99 -6.16 -5.72
C GLY A 106 8.78 -7.66 -5.52
N ALA A 107 7.76 -8.23 -6.18
CA ALA A 107 7.31 -9.63 -5.99
C ALA A 107 8.35 -10.72 -6.33
N LYS A 108 9.49 -10.37 -6.93
CA LYS A 108 10.55 -11.31 -7.32
C LYS A 108 11.85 -11.14 -6.54
N GLY A 109 11.86 -10.41 -5.41
CA GLY A 109 13.08 -10.15 -4.64
C GLY A 109 14.16 -9.38 -5.41
N ASN A 110 13.85 -8.85 -6.59
CA ASN A 110 14.75 -8.03 -7.36
C ASN A 110 14.81 -6.65 -6.71
N GLU A 111 15.95 -6.31 -6.11
CA GLU A 111 16.29 -5.00 -5.52
C GLU A 111 16.40 -3.86 -6.54
N LYS A 112 15.70 -3.95 -7.68
CA LYS A 112 15.57 -2.79 -8.56
C LYS A 112 14.75 -1.75 -7.82
N LYS A 113 15.31 -0.56 -7.60
CA LYS A 113 14.62 0.57 -6.96
C LYS A 113 13.33 0.87 -7.75
N ARG A 114 12.17 0.59 -7.15
CA ARG A 114 10.83 0.81 -7.75
C ARG A 114 10.14 2.07 -7.21
N GLY A 115 10.93 3.03 -6.76
CA GLY A 115 10.46 4.26 -6.11
C GLY A 115 10.73 4.25 -4.60
N THR A 116 10.08 5.18 -3.91
CA THR A 116 10.18 5.34 -2.45
C THR A 116 8.77 5.59 -1.92
N ILE A 117 8.41 4.90 -0.84
CA ILE A 117 7.16 5.12 -0.12
C ILE A 117 7.50 5.95 1.11
N THR A 118 6.86 7.10 1.26
CA THR A 118 6.96 7.93 2.46
C THR A 118 5.66 7.85 3.24
N ILE A 119 5.76 7.54 4.53
CA ILE A 119 4.65 7.42 5.48
C ILE A 119 4.84 8.53 6.51
N SER A 120 3.80 9.34 6.71
CA SER A 120 3.76 10.49 7.65
C SER A 120 2.42 10.58 8.36
#